data_AF-A0A2H0L3S8-F1
#
_entry.id   AF-A0A2H0L3S8-F1
#
_cell.length_a   1.000
_cell.length_b   1.000
_cell.length_c   1.000
_cell.angle_alpha   90.00
_cell.angle_beta   90.00
_cell.angle_gamma   90.00
#
_symmetry.space_group_name_H-M   'P 1'
#
loop_
_entity.id
_entity.type
_entity.pdbx_description
1 polymer ?
#
loop_
_entity_poly.entity_id
_entity_poly.type
_entity_poly.pdbx_seq_one_letter_code
_entity_poly.pdbx_strand_id
1 'polypeptide(L)' 'MAKKKENNALIQIPLGALKYLSRKGEKVILEINIKELKKVNQARTLDELISEARLDYASGDYKSFDNTDDLIAELNS' A
#
# COMPACT_ATOMS: atom_id res chain seq x y z
N MET A 1 -30.65 -0.30 11.62
CA MET A 1 -29.55 0.68 11.62
C MET A 1 -28.41 0.10 10.78
N ALA A 2 -28.16 0.64 9.59
CA ALA A 2 -27.10 0.13 8.71
C ALA A 2 -25.72 0.52 9.27
N LYS A 3 -24.84 -0.47 9.51
CA LYS A 3 -23.42 -0.23 9.86
C LYS A 3 -22.74 0.51 8.71
N LYS A 4 -22.25 1.72 8.98
CA LYS A 4 -21.42 2.49 8.05
C LYS A 4 -20.14 1.68 7.80
N LYS A 5 -19.94 1.20 6.57
CA LYS A 5 -18.74 0.47 6.17
C LYS A 5 -17.58 1.47 6.25
N GLU A 6 -16.72 1.36 7.25
CA GLU A 6 -15.50 2.16 7.31
C GLU A 6 -14.62 1.73 6.13
N ASN A 7 -14.51 2.58 5.11
CA ASN A 7 -13.52 2.41 4.07
C ASN A 7 -12.15 2.65 4.71
N ASN A 8 -11.56 1.59 5.27
CA ASN A 8 -10.18 1.59 5.72
C ASN A 8 -9.30 1.73 4.48
N ALA A 9 -9.00 2.96 4.11
CA ALA A 9 -7.97 3.25 3.13
C ALA A 9 -6.61 2.97 3.81
N LEU A 10 -5.87 2.01 3.28
CA LEU A 10 -4.49 1.77 3.69
C LEU A 10 -3.65 2.95 3.18
N ILE A 11 -2.98 3.65 4.12
CA ILE A 11 -2.04 4.72 3.79
C ILE A 11 -0.63 4.15 3.94
N GLN A 12 0.12 4.13 2.84
CA GLN A 12 1.54 3.83 2.86
C GLN A 12 2.32 5.04 3.37
N ILE A 13 3.06 4.84 4.46
CA ILE A 13 3.93 5.85 5.05
C ILE A 13 5.39 5.41 4.82
N PRO A 14 6.11 6.00 3.84
CA PRO A 14 7.51 5.70 3.63
C PRO A 14 8.34 6.24 4.80
N LEU A 15 9.02 5.35 5.53
CA LEU A 15 9.82 5.72 6.70
C LEU A 15 10.92 6.74 6.40
N GLY A 16 11.49 6.70 5.18
CA GLY A 16 12.49 7.66 4.73
C GLY A 16 11.97 9.08 4.52
N ALA A 17 10.66 9.27 4.40
CA ALA A 17 10.04 10.60 4.28
C ALA A 17 9.69 11.23 5.64
N LEU A 18 9.95 10.51 6.74
CA LEU A 18 9.67 10.97 8.10
C LEU A 18 10.85 11.77 8.64
N LYS A 19 10.61 13.03 8.95
CA LYS A 19 11.59 13.89 9.62
C LYS A 19 11.41 13.78 11.13
N TYR A 20 12.47 13.41 11.82
CA TYR A 20 12.45 13.38 13.28
C TYR A 20 12.33 14.79 13.87
N LEU A 21 11.36 14.98 14.77
CA LEU A 21 11.21 16.23 15.52
C LEU A 21 11.67 16.08 16.96
N SER A 22 11.09 15.13 17.71
CA SER A 22 11.41 14.94 19.13
C SER A 22 10.92 13.58 19.64
N ARG A 23 11.32 13.25 20.87
CA ARG A 23 10.87 12.06 21.59
C ARG A 23 10.22 12.47 22.91
N LYS A 24 9.08 11.86 23.22
CA LYS A 24 8.36 12.04 24.50
C LYS A 24 8.16 10.67 25.15
N GLY A 25 9.06 10.32 26.06
CA GLY A 25 9.10 8.99 26.69
C GLY A 25 9.34 7.90 25.65
N GLU A 26 8.40 6.96 25.53
CA GLU A 26 8.45 5.87 24.55
C GLU A 26 7.91 6.24 23.16
N LYS A 27 7.40 7.47 22.98
CA LYS A 27 6.81 7.93 21.71
C LYS A 27 7.77 8.83 20.94
N VAL A 28 7.80 8.67 19.62
CA VAL A 28 8.55 9.53 18.70
C VAL A 28 7.57 10.41 17.94
N ILE A 29 7.86 11.71 17.86
CA ILE A 29 7.11 12.68 17.07
C ILE A 29 7.89 12.91 15.77
N LEU A 30 7.22 12.65 14.65
CA LEU A 30 7.76 12.77 13.31
C LEU A 30 6.92 13.76 12.51
N GLU A 31 7.56 14.51 11.64
CA GLU A 31 6.94 15.38 10.64
C GLU A 31 6.98 14.70 9.29
N ILE A 32 5.87 14.79 8.53
CA ILE A 32 5.80 14.35 7.15
C ILE A 32 5.10 15.39 6.29
N ASN A 33 5.62 15.61 5.08
CA ASN A 33 4.99 16.51 4.14
C ASN A 33 3.72 15.86 3.54
N ILE A 34 2.56 16.42 3.85
CA ILE A 34 1.26 15.91 3.38
C ILE A 34 1.18 15.89 1.85
N LYS A 35 1.79 16.85 1.14
CA LYS A 35 1.77 16.87 -0.33
C LYS A 35 2.52 15.67 -0.91
N GLU A 36 3.63 15.28 -0.30
CA GLU A 36 4.40 14.11 -0.73
C GLU A 36 3.70 12.81 -0.36
N LEU A 37 3.14 12.73 0.86
CA LEU A 37 2.35 11.57 1.28
C LEU A 37 1.17 11.31 0.33
N LYS A 38 0.49 12.37 -0.13
CA LYS A 38 -0.59 12.27 -1.11
C LYS A 38 -0.14 11.78 -2.48
N LYS A 39 1.08 12.13 -2.91
CA LYS A 39 1.63 11.63 -4.19
C LYS A 39 1.91 10.13 -4.11
N VAL A 40 2.50 9.67 -3.02
CA VAL A 40 2.80 8.24 -2.81
C VAL A 40 1.51 7.41 -2.71
N ASN A 41 0.47 7.98 -2.12
CA ASN A 41 -0.83 7.33 -1.95
C ASN A 41 -1.86 7.75 -3.01
N GLN A 42 -1.42 8.33 -4.13
CA GLN A 42 -2.34 8.74 -5.17
C GLN A 42 -2.97 7.47 -5.77
N ALA A 43 -4.29 7.53 -6.02
CA ALA A 43 -4.98 6.46 -6.70
C ALA A 43 -4.31 6.22 -8.07
N ARG A 44 -3.78 5.00 -8.26
CA ARG A 44 -3.17 4.60 -9.52
C ARG A 44 -4.25 4.44 -10.58
N THR A 45 -3.93 4.88 -11.79
CA THR A 45 -4.75 4.65 -12.98
C THR A 45 -4.63 3.20 -13.44
N LEU A 46 -5.61 2.72 -14.21
CA LEU A 46 -5.55 1.36 -14.78
C LEU A 46 -4.32 1.17 -15.67
N ASP A 47 -3.92 2.19 -16.42
CA ASP A 47 -2.76 2.13 -17.31
C ASP A 47 -1.44 1.99 -16.51
N GLU A 48 -1.33 2.66 -15.36
CA GLU A 48 -0.20 2.51 -14.44
C GLU A 48 -0.15 1.08 -13.87
N LEU A 49 -1.29 0.53 -13.45
CA LEU A 49 -1.38 -0.84 -12.93
C LEU A 49 -1.00 -1.88 -13.99
N ILE A 50 -1.47 -1.72 -15.23
CA ILE A 50 -1.12 -2.62 -16.34
C ILE A 50 0.37 -2.53 -16.67
N SER A 51 0.93 -1.33 -16.64
CA SER A 51 2.36 -1.12 -16.91
C SER A 51 3.24 -1.78 -15.86
N GLU A 52 2.86 -1.66 -14.58
CA GLU A 52 3.55 -2.30 -13.46
C GLU A 52 3.44 -3.83 -13.54
N ALA A 53 2.25 -4.37 -13.80
CA ALA A 53 2.06 -5.81 -13.98
C ALA A 53 2.91 -6.40 -15.13
N ARG A 54 3.13 -5.62 -16.21
CA ARG A 54 4.05 -6.03 -17.28
C ARG A 54 5.50 -6.05 -16.83
N LEU A 55 5.91 -5.11 -15.97
CA LEU A 55 7.25 -5.09 -15.39
C LEU A 55 7.44 -6.26 -14.43
N ASP A 56 6.45 -6.54 -13.58
CA ASP A 56 6.44 -7.66 -12.64
C ASP A 56 6.52 -9.02 -13.36
N TYR A 57 5.79 -9.14 -14.48
CA TYR A 57 5.89 -10.32 -15.34
C TYR A 57 7.28 -10.46 -15.96
N ALA A 58 7.89 -9.36 -16.40
CA ALA A 58 9.23 -9.36 -16.99
C ALA A 58 10.34 -9.62 -15.95
N SER A 59 10.15 -9.19 -14.71
CA SER A 59 11.09 -9.43 -13.60
C SER A 59 10.94 -10.82 -12.99
N GLY A 60 9.86 -11.54 -13.33
CA GLY A 60 9.52 -12.83 -12.73
C GLY A 60 8.92 -12.71 -11.33
N ASP A 61 8.56 -11.50 -10.89
CA ASP A 61 7.93 -11.23 -9.60
C ASP A 61 6.41 -11.41 -9.69
N TYR A 62 5.98 -12.64 -9.98
CA TYR A 62 4.57 -13.00 -10.05
C TYR A 62 4.33 -14.40 -9.47
N LYS A 63 3.14 -14.62 -8.91
CA LYS A 63 2.66 -15.96 -8.55
C LYS A 63 1.62 -16.40 -9.59
N SER A 64 1.80 -17.61 -10.13
CA SER A 64 0.80 -18.28 -10.94
C SER A 64 0.11 -19.35 -10.12
N PHE A 65 -1.21 -19.43 -10.24
CA PHE A 65 -2.02 -20.48 -9.63
C PHE A 65 -2.75 -21.21 -10.76
N ASP A 66 -2.64 -22.54 -10.77
CA ASP A 66 -3.29 -23.38 -11.78
C ASP A 66 -4.73 -23.73 -11.42
N ASN A 67 -5.09 -23.64 -10.13
CA ASN A 67 -6.43 -23.87 -9.64
C ASN A 67 -6.99 -22.62 -8.94
N THR A 68 -8.32 -22.53 -8.88
CA THR A 68 -9.00 -21.41 -8.23
C THR A 68 -8.92 -21.50 -6.71
N ASP A 69 -8.85 -22.71 -6.15
CA ASP A 69 -8.86 -22.94 -4.71
C ASP A 69 -7.58 -22.43 -4.02
N ASP A 70 -6.41 -22.63 -4.64
CA ASP A 70 -5.12 -22.15 -4.11
C ASP A 70 -5.02 -20.63 -4.19
N LEU A 71 -5.58 -20.02 -5.25
CA LEU A 71 -5.69 -18.56 -5.35
C LEU A 71 -6.56 -18.00 -4.22
N ILE A 72 -7.70 -18.62 -3.93
CA ILE A 72 -8.58 -18.20 -2.84
C ILE A 72 -7.89 -18.40 -1.48
N ALA A 73 -7.13 -19.47 -1.30
CA ALA A 73 -6.39 -19.72 -0.07
C ALA A 73 -5.33 -18.63 0.20
N GLU A 74 -4.56 -18.24 -0.81
CA GLU A 74 -3.56 -17.16 -0.71
C GLU A 74 -4.22 -15.80 -0.42
N LEU A 75 -5.35 -15.48 -1.07
CA LEU A 75 -6.02 -14.19 -0.85
C LEU A 75 -6.64 -14.04 0.55
N ASN A 76 -6.86 -15.15 1.25
CA ASN A 76 -7.43 -15.16 2.61
C ASN A 76 -6.38 -15.32 3.72
N SER A 77 -5.10 -15.49 3.40
CA SER A 77 -4.00 -15.56 4.37
C SER A 77 -3.50 -14.17 4.80
#